data_AF-A0A353PVI0-F1
#
_entry.id   AF-A0A353PVI0-F1
#
_cell.length_a   1.000
_cell.length_b   1.000
_cell.length_c   1.000
_cell.angle_alpha   90.00
_cell.angle_beta   90.00
_cell.angle_gamma   90.00
#
_symmetry.space_group_name_H-M   'P 1'
#
loop_
_entity.id
_entity.type
_entity.pdbx_description
1 polymer ?
#
loop_
_entity_poly.entity_id
_entity_poly.type
_entity_poly.pdbx_seq_one_letter_code
_entity_poly.pdbx_strand_id
1 'polypeptide(L)' 'MRNEKLKALGITSLGQVHWNLTVPELVEASLKRGESVLSNTGALSVETGKYTGRSPKDKFIVDEPSIHDEIAWGSV' A
#
# COMPACT_ATOMS: atom_id res chain seq x y z
N MET A 1 14.23 9.03 -15.82
CA MET A 1 14.89 7.77 -15.37
C MET A 1 14.12 7.03 -14.26
N ARG A 2 13.74 7.65 -13.12
CA ARG A 2 12.90 6.96 -12.11
C ARG A 2 11.41 6.89 -12.47
N ASN A 3 10.80 8.01 -12.87
CA ASN A 3 9.38 8.05 -13.22
C ASN A 3 9.05 7.31 -14.53
N GLU A 4 10.02 7.11 -15.43
CA GLU A 4 9.85 6.29 -16.63
C GLU A 4 9.55 4.81 -16.29
N LYS A 5 10.08 4.31 -15.16
CA LYS A 5 9.74 2.96 -14.69
C LYS A 5 8.27 2.83 -14.29
N LEU A 6 7.63 3.91 -13.85
CA LEU A 6 6.20 3.90 -13.50
C LEU A 6 5.34 3.74 -14.75
N LYS A 7 5.75 4.32 -15.88
CA LYS A 7 5.06 4.11 -17.17
C LYS A 7 5.15 2.67 -17.64
N ALA A 8 6.29 2.01 -17.45
CA ALA A 8 6.44 0.59 -17.74
C ALA A 8 5.52 -0.30 -16.89
N LEU A 9 5.11 0.16 -15.71
CA LEU A 9 4.08 -0.47 -14.86
C LEU A 9 2.65 -0.05 -15.23
N GLY A 10 2.46 0.73 -16.30
CA GLY A 10 1.15 1.21 -16.76
C GLY A 10 0.66 2.51 -16.12
N ILE A 11 1.47 3.18 -15.28
CA ILE A 11 1.07 4.42 -14.59
C ILE A 11 1.53 5.64 -15.43
N THR A 12 0.58 6.38 -16.00
CA THR A 12 0.88 7.42 -17.01
C THR A 12 0.53 8.84 -16.56
N SER A 13 -0.56 9.04 -15.81
CA SER A 13 -1.01 10.35 -15.33
C SER A 13 -0.47 10.66 -13.94
N LEU A 14 0.83 10.96 -13.85
CA LEU A 14 1.51 11.20 -12.57
C LEU A 14 1.18 12.58 -12.00
N GLY A 15 0.81 12.61 -10.71
CA GLY A 15 0.88 13.81 -9.86
C GLY A 15 2.29 14.00 -9.28
N GLN A 16 2.37 14.50 -8.04
CA GLN A 16 3.64 14.55 -7.33
C GLN A 16 4.09 13.14 -6.93
N VAL A 17 5.34 12.78 -7.24
CA VAL A 17 5.92 11.47 -6.90
C VAL A 17 6.97 11.66 -5.81
N HIS A 18 6.74 11.04 -4.65
CA HIS A 18 7.67 11.06 -3.52
C HIS A 18 8.41 9.73 -3.44
N TRP A 19 9.74 9.77 -3.47
CA TRP A 19 10.57 8.56 -3.45
C TRP A 19 11.28 8.44 -2.10
N ASN A 20 11.08 7.32 -1.41
CA ASN A 20 11.79 6.95 -0.18
C ASN A 20 11.79 8.06 0.88
N LEU A 21 10.62 8.65 1.15
CA LEU A 21 10.46 9.60 2.23
C LEU A 21 10.91 8.99 3.56
N THR A 22 11.53 9.81 4.38
CA THR A 22 11.86 9.48 5.76
C THR A 22 10.61 9.36 6.62
N VAL A 23 10.72 8.73 7.78
CA VAL A 23 9.59 8.59 8.72
C VAL A 23 8.98 9.95 9.11
N PRO A 24 9.75 11.00 9.44
CA PRO A 24 9.17 12.32 9.73
C PRO A 24 8.39 12.91 8.55
N GLU A 25 8.93 12.84 7.34
CA GLU A 25 8.24 13.34 6.14
C GLU A 25 6.91 12.59 5.89
N LEU A 26 6.85 11.29 6.17
CA LEU A 26 5.62 10.50 6.08
C LEU A 26 4.59 10.92 7.12
N VAL A 27 5.02 11.12 8.38
CA VAL A 27 4.15 11.59 9.47
C VAL A 27 3.57 12.96 9.14
N GLU A 28 4.42 13.92 8.75
CA GLU A 28 3.98 15.27 8.37
C GLU A 28 2.98 15.25 7.21
N ALA A 29 3.24 14.43 6.19
CA ALA A 29 2.34 14.29 5.05
C ALA A 29 0.96 13.75 5.47
N SER A 30 0.92 12.72 6.33
CA SER A 30 -0.35 12.15 6.82
C SER A 30 -1.15 13.14 7.68
N LEU A 31 -0.49 13.90 8.55
CA LEU A 31 -1.12 14.95 9.36
C LEU A 31 -1.66 16.08 8.48
N LYS A 32 -0.86 16.56 7.51
CA LYS A 32 -1.28 17.63 6.59
C LYS A 32 -2.49 17.25 5.73
N ARG A 33 -2.63 15.96 5.40
CA ARG A 33 -3.78 15.42 4.65
C ARG A 33 -4.99 15.11 5.54
N GLY A 34 -4.86 15.20 6.87
CA GLY A 34 -5.94 14.86 7.80
C GLY A 34 -6.23 13.35 7.87
N GLU A 35 -5.29 12.50 7.46
CA GLU A 35 -5.45 11.03 7.44
C GLU A 35 -5.10 10.38 8.79
N SER A 36 -4.55 11.17 9.73
CA SER A 36 -4.01 10.68 11.00
C SER A 36 -4.05 11.77 12.06
N VAL A 37 -3.92 11.36 13.33
CA VAL A 37 -3.66 12.25 14.48
C VAL A 37 -2.49 11.73 15.30
N LEU A 38 -1.89 12.60 16.13
CA LEU A 38 -0.92 12.15 17.13
C LEU A 38 -1.63 11.84 18.44
N SER A 39 -1.30 10.69 19.03
CA SER A 39 -1.66 10.36 20.40
C SER A 39 -0.93 11.26 21.41
N ASN A 40 -1.32 11.20 22.68
CA ASN A 40 -0.67 11.93 23.76
C ASN A 40 0.82 11.57 23.97
N THR A 41 1.27 10.41 23.49
CA THR A 41 2.67 9.98 23.52
C THR A 41 3.41 10.27 22.21
N GLY A 42 2.76 10.90 21.23
CA GLY A 42 3.35 11.22 19.92
C GLY A 42 3.32 10.06 18.92
N ALA A 43 2.73 8.91 19.25
CA ALA A 43 2.51 7.84 18.27
C ALA A 43 1.43 8.26 17.25
N LEU A 44 1.65 7.91 15.98
CA LEU A 44 0.70 8.15 14.89
C LEU A 44 -0.51 7.21 15.03
N SER A 45 -1.71 7.78 15.06
CA SER A 45 -2.97 7.05 15.15
C SER A 45 -3.81 7.29 13.90
N VAL A 46 -4.36 6.22 13.33
CA VAL A 46 -5.16 6.23 12.10
C VAL A 46 -6.43 5.39 12.27
N GLU A 47 -7.45 5.67 11.46
CA GLU A 47 -8.66 4.85 11.37
C GLU A 47 -8.76 4.21 9.99
N THR A 48 -8.97 2.89 9.92
CA THR A 48 -9.09 2.16 8.65
C THR A 48 -10.53 2.04 8.15
N GLY A 49 -11.47 2.67 8.86
CA GLY A 49 -12.89 2.69 8.52
C GLY A 49 -13.53 1.29 8.55
N LYS A 50 -14.23 0.93 7.47
CA LYS A 50 -15.01 -0.32 7.36
C LYS A 50 -14.15 -1.59 7.51
N TYR A 51 -12.89 -1.56 7.08
CA TYR A 51 -12.02 -2.73 7.03
C TYR A 51 -11.00 -2.68 8.16
N THR A 52 -11.35 -3.26 9.30
CA THR A 52 -10.53 -3.27 10.53
C THR A 52 -9.69 -4.53 10.71
N GLY A 53 -9.71 -5.43 9.73
CA GLY A 53 -8.98 -6.70 9.73
C GLY A 53 -8.73 -7.22 8.31
N ARG A 54 -8.23 -8.45 8.21
CA ARG A 54 -7.99 -9.11 6.91
C ARG A 54 -9.32 -9.48 6.24
N SER A 55 -9.31 -9.46 4.91
CA SER A 55 -10.37 -10.04 4.07
C SER A 55 -9.84 -11.25 3.28
N PRO A 56 -9.75 -12.45 3.90
CA PRO A 56 -9.11 -13.61 3.25
C PRO A 56 -9.76 -14.01 1.92
N LYS A 57 -11.07 -13.78 1.77
CA LYS A 57 -11.83 -14.10 0.55
C LYS A 57 -11.53 -13.17 -0.63
N ASP A 58 -10.85 -12.05 -0.39
CA ASP A 58 -10.46 -11.07 -1.41
C ASP A 58 -8.98 -11.21 -1.82
N LYS A 59 -8.29 -12.24 -1.31
CA LYS A 59 -6.91 -12.58 -1.70
C LYS A 59 -6.94 -13.63 -2.81
N PHE A 60 -6.21 -13.37 -3.88
CA PHE A 60 -6.05 -14.30 -5.01
C PHE A 60 -4.58 -14.45 -5.37
N ILE A 61 -4.24 -15.59 -5.98
CA ILE A 61 -2.94 -15.86 -6.60
C ILE A 61 -3.22 -16.03 -8.09
N VAL A 62 -2.41 -15.41 -8.95
CA VAL A 62 -2.54 -15.62 -10.40
C VAL A 62 -2.12 -17.04 -10.72
N ASP A 63 -2.99 -17.77 -11.42
CA ASP A 63 -2.67 -19.12 -11.89
C ASP A 63 -1.79 -19.03 -13.14
N GLU A 64 -0.47 -19.25 -12.95
CA GLU A 64 0.52 -19.26 -14.01
C GLU A 64 1.26 -20.60 -14.06
N PRO A 65 1.61 -21.11 -15.26
CA PRO A 65 2.26 -22.41 -15.41
C PRO A 65 3.57 -22.58 -14.62
N SER A 66 4.27 -21.47 -14.37
CA SER A 66 5.55 -21.46 -13.63
C SER A 66 5.41 -21.83 -12.16
N ILE A 67 4.21 -21.71 -11.58
CA ILE A 67 3.97 -21.95 -10.15
C ILE A 67 2.78 -22.86 -9.87
N HIS A 68 2.01 -23.26 -10.89
CA HIS A 68 0.74 -23.98 -10.71
C HIS A 68 0.88 -25.19 -9.78
N ASP A 69 1.88 -26.04 -10.02
CA ASP A 69 2.09 -27.28 -9.27
C ASP A 69 2.72 -27.05 -7.88
N GLU A 70 3.18 -25.82 -7.59
CA GLU A 70 3.79 -25.44 -6.30
C GLU A 70 2.76 -24.83 -5.33
N ILE A 71 1.60 -24.41 -5.82
CA ILE A 71 0.57 -23.75 -5.01
C ILE A 71 -0.44 -24.77 -4.47
N ALA A 72 -0.72 -24.67 -3.17
CA ALA A 72 -1.81 -25.40 -2.55
C ALA A 72 -3.15 -24.72 -2.88
N TRP A 73 -3.71 -25.02 -4.06
CA TRP A 73 -4.98 -24.45 -4.49
C TRP A 73 -6.15 -24.85 -3.58
N GLY A 74 -7.04 -23.90 -3.34
CA GLY A 74 -8.20 -24.07 -2.47
C GLY A 74 -8.74 -22.74 -2.01
N SER A 75 -9.46 -22.76 -0.89
CA SER A 75 -10.05 -21.54 -0.31
C SER A 75 -9.05 -20.66 0.47
N VAL A 76 -7.74 -20.97 0.44
CA VAL A 76 -6.70 -20.35 1.30
C VAL A 76 -5.33 -20.33 0.63
#